data_AF-A0A7Z9WBR3-F1
#
_entry.id   AF-A0A7Z9WBR3-F1
#
_cell.length_a   1.000
_cell.length_b   1.000
_cell.length_c   1.000
_cell.angle_alpha   90.00
_cell.angle_beta   90.00
_cell.angle_gamma   90.00
#
_symmetry.space_group_name_H-M   'P 1'
#
loop_
_entity.id
_entity.type
_entity.pdbx_description
1 polymer ?
#
loop_
_entity_poly.entity_id
_entity_poly.type
_entity_poly.pdbx_seq_one_letter_code
_entity_poly.pdbx_strand_id
1 'polypeptide(L)'
;MTRKRWGRKRVNSNEKLYNKPRIDPALRPIFRRIGVPEPKPFKPDPFQLQALEAIKESDVLVTAPTGSGKTWIAIQSIRDYLARGLRVWYASPLKALSNSIYQEFSGEFGSHLCGIITGDRKE
;
A
#
# COMPACT_ATOMS: atom_id res chain seq x y z
N MET A 1 -14.89 -45.88 -38.72
CA MET A 1 -14.74 -45.63 -37.27
C MET A 1 -13.26 -45.75 -36.93
N THR A 2 -12.49 -44.68 -36.81
CA THR A 2 -12.20 -44.06 -35.51
C THR A 2 -11.43 -42.75 -35.72
N ARG A 3 -12.00 -41.63 -35.24
CA ARG A 3 -11.36 -40.30 -35.26
C ARG A 3 -10.36 -40.20 -34.10
N LYS A 4 -9.07 -40.06 -34.37
CA LYS A 4 -8.07 -39.69 -33.35
C LYS A 4 -8.24 -38.20 -33.00
N ARG A 5 -8.80 -37.92 -31.82
CA ARG A 5 -8.85 -36.59 -31.21
C ARG A 5 -7.44 -36.17 -30.75
N TRP A 6 -6.89 -35.12 -31.35
CA TRP A 6 -5.72 -34.42 -30.83
C TRP A 6 -6.19 -33.41 -29.77
N GLY A 7 -5.97 -33.72 -28.49
CA GLY A 7 -6.18 -32.78 -27.40
C GLY A 7 -5.07 -31.74 -27.38
N ARG A 8 -5.30 -30.55 -27.94
CA ARG A 8 -4.46 -29.38 -27.65
C ARG A 8 -4.67 -28.99 -26.19
N LYS A 9 -3.69 -29.30 -25.32
CA LYS A 9 -3.59 -28.62 -24.01
C LYS A 9 -3.34 -27.13 -24.28
N ARG A 10 -4.35 -26.30 -24.05
CA ARG A 10 -4.17 -24.84 -23.93
C ARG A 10 -3.31 -24.60 -22.70
N VAL A 11 -2.03 -24.30 -22.91
CA VAL A 11 -1.20 -23.68 -21.86
C VAL A 11 -1.72 -22.26 -21.72
N ASN A 12 -2.35 -21.95 -20.59
CA ASN A 12 -2.81 -20.61 -20.26
C ASN A 12 -1.56 -19.73 -20.05
N SER A 13 -1.10 -19.07 -21.11
CA SER A 13 0.22 -18.44 -21.20
C SER A 13 0.31 -17.04 -20.59
N ASN A 14 -0.71 -16.56 -19.88
CA ASN A 14 -0.76 -15.18 -19.39
C ASN A 14 -0.55 -14.99 -17.88
N GLU A 15 -0.36 -16.06 -17.10
CA GLU A 15 -0.36 -15.96 -15.63
C GLU A 15 1.05 -15.90 -14.99
N LYS A 16 2.12 -15.90 -15.79
CA LYS A 16 3.50 -16.08 -15.27
C LYS A 16 4.51 -14.96 -15.54
N LEU A 17 4.18 -13.91 -16.30
CA LEU A 17 5.19 -12.90 -16.64
C LEU A 17 5.38 -11.79 -15.60
N TYR A 18 4.37 -11.48 -14.78
CA TYR A 18 4.44 -10.35 -13.84
C TYR A 18 4.87 -10.72 -12.41
N ASN A 19 4.84 -12.00 -12.04
CA ASN A 19 5.06 -12.42 -10.65
C ASN A 19 6.53 -12.57 -10.24
N LYS A 20 7.48 -12.39 -11.17
CA LYS A 20 8.92 -12.43 -10.88
C LYS A 20 9.67 -11.44 -11.78
N PRO A 21 9.71 -10.14 -11.43
CA PRO A 21 10.58 -9.21 -12.14
C PRO A 21 12.03 -9.73 -12.08
N ARG A 22 12.63 -9.94 -13.25
CA ARG A 22 14.04 -10.35 -13.38
C ARG A 22 14.86 -9.12 -13.72
N ILE A 23 15.92 -8.90 -12.94
CA ILE A 23 16.92 -7.86 -13.25
C ILE A 23 17.70 -8.29 -14.49
N ASP A 24 17.78 -7.40 -15.48
CA ASP A 24 18.69 -7.57 -16.62
C ASP A 24 20.12 -7.74 -16.10
N PRO A 25 20.84 -8.82 -16.45
CA PRO A 25 22.21 -9.05 -16.01
C PRO A 25 23.15 -7.85 -16.24
N ALA A 26 22.94 -7.07 -17.32
CA ALA A 26 23.73 -5.89 -17.64
C ALA A 26 23.55 -4.75 -16.63
N LEU A 27 22.42 -4.70 -15.91
CA LEU A 27 22.14 -3.67 -14.91
C LEU A 27 22.67 -4.01 -13.51
N ARG A 28 23.09 -5.26 -13.26
CA ARG A 28 23.61 -5.69 -11.94
C ARG A 28 24.80 -4.85 -11.44
N PRO A 29 25.80 -4.49 -12.26
CA PRO A 29 26.91 -3.65 -11.82
C PRO A 29 26.44 -2.25 -11.42
N ILE A 30 25.46 -1.69 -12.13
CA ILE A 30 24.90 -0.36 -11.85
C ILE A 30 24.14 -0.37 -10.52
N PHE A 31 23.25 -1.34 -10.31
CA PHE A 31 22.49 -1.44 -9.05
C PHE A 31 23.38 -1.69 -7.84
N ARG A 32 24.47 -2.45 -7.98
CA ARG A 32 25.45 -2.62 -6.90
C ARG A 32 26.11 -1.31 -6.46
N ARG A 33 26.24 -0.32 -7.35
CA ARG A 33 26.81 1.00 -7.02
C ARG A 33 25.86 1.89 -6.23
N ILE A 34 24.54 1.72 -6.39
CA ILE A 34 23.53 2.43 -5.60
C ILE A 34 23.51 1.86 -4.18
N GLY A 35 23.60 0.53 -4.06
CA GLY A 35 23.55 -0.18 -2.79
C GLY A 35 22.15 -0.16 -2.16
N VAL A 36 21.99 -0.88 -1.04
CA VAL A 36 20.81 -0.82 -0.19
C VAL A 36 21.30 -0.35 1.18
N PRO A 37 20.72 0.70 1.77
CA PRO A 37 21.12 1.12 3.11
C PRO A 37 20.87 -0.01 4.10
N GLU A 38 21.77 -0.13 5.09
CA GLU A 38 21.59 -1.10 6.18
C GLU A 38 20.22 -0.89 6.85
N PRO A 39 19.49 -1.95 7.20
CA PRO A 39 18.22 -1.85 7.89
C PRO A 39 18.41 -1.08 9.21
N LYS A 40 17.69 0.03 9.35
CA LYS A 40 17.65 0.80 10.59
C LYS A 40 16.24 0.77 11.18
N PRO A 41 16.10 0.78 12.52
CA PRO A 41 14.80 0.98 13.14
C PRO A 41 14.16 2.27 12.62
N PHE A 42 12.86 2.20 12.32
CA PHE A 42 12.11 3.38 11.95
C PHE A 42 12.04 4.35 13.12
N LYS A 43 12.35 5.63 12.86
CA LYS A 43 12.21 6.72 13.83
C LYS A 43 11.33 7.80 13.19
N PRO A 44 10.18 8.13 13.80
CA PRO A 44 9.33 9.21 13.30
C PRO A 44 10.06 10.55 13.37
N ASP A 45 9.79 11.40 12.39
CA ASP A 45 10.26 12.78 12.38
C ASP A 45 9.49 13.62 13.42
N PRO A 46 10.10 14.71 13.94
CA PRO A 46 9.46 15.55 14.96
C PRO A 46 8.08 16.07 14.57
N PHE A 47 7.87 16.45 13.31
CA PHE A 47 6.58 16.96 12.85
C PHE A 47 5.48 15.90 12.88
N GLN A 48 5.84 14.62 12.69
CA GLN A 48 4.89 13.51 12.76
C GLN A 48 4.42 13.29 14.20
N LEU A 49 5.34 13.37 15.17
CA LEU A 49 5.00 13.28 16.59
C LEU A 49 4.15 14.47 17.04
N GLN A 50 4.49 15.68 16.61
CA GLN A 50 3.71 16.89 16.90
C GLN A 50 2.29 16.79 16.35
N ALA A 51 2.12 16.29 15.13
CA ALA A 51 0.80 16.09 14.54
C ALA A 51 -0.04 15.09 15.36
N LEU A 52 0.55 13.98 15.82
CA LEU A 52 -0.18 13.00 16.63
C LEU A 52 -0.60 13.54 17.99
N GLU A 53 0.22 14.41 18.60
CA GLU A 53 -0.17 15.06 19.85
C GLU A 53 -1.30 16.06 19.62
N ALA A 54 -1.19 16.89 18.58
CA ALA A 54 -2.20 17.91 18.27
C ALA A 54 -3.58 17.32 17.91
N ILE A 55 -3.62 16.16 17.23
CA ILE A 55 -4.86 15.46 16.84
C ILE A 55 -5.71 15.06 18.06
N LYS A 56 -5.10 14.87 19.23
CA LYS A 56 -5.84 14.48 20.45
C LYS A 56 -6.75 15.60 20.97
N GLU A 57 -6.39 16.84 20.68
CA GLU A 57 -7.03 18.04 21.23
C GLU A 57 -7.83 18.82 20.17
N SER A 58 -7.46 18.71 18.89
CA SER A 58 -7.99 19.58 17.82
C SER A 58 -7.82 19.00 16.41
N ASP A 59 -8.50 19.62 15.44
CA ASP A 59 -8.30 19.32 14.01
C ASP A 59 -6.92 19.81 13.53
N VAL A 60 -6.23 18.98 12.74
CA VAL A 60 -4.84 19.24 12.32
C VAL A 60 -4.70 19.27 10.80
N LEU A 61 -4.05 20.33 10.31
CA LEU A 61 -3.58 20.44 8.92
C LEU A 61 -2.06 20.19 8.85
N VAL A 62 -1.66 19.11 8.18
CA VAL A 62 -0.24 18.78 7.97
C VAL A 62 0.19 19.15 6.56
N THR A 63 1.18 20.05 6.46
CA THR A 63 1.84 20.43 5.21
C THR A 63 3.27 19.91 5.21
N ALA A 64 3.58 18.99 4.29
CA ALA A 64 4.93 18.45 4.09
C ALA A 64 5.08 17.91 2.65
N PRO A 65 6.30 17.89 2.07
CA PRO A 65 6.55 17.33 0.74
C PRO A 65 6.10 15.87 0.57
N THR A 66 5.90 15.46 -0.69
CA THR A 66 5.70 14.03 -1.02
C THR A 66 6.96 13.24 -0.67
N GLY A 67 6.79 12.05 -0.09
CA GLY A 67 7.90 11.24 0.41
C GLY A 67 8.30 11.52 1.87
N SER A 68 7.81 12.59 2.50
CA SER A 68 8.08 12.89 3.92
C SER A 68 7.33 12.01 4.92
N GLY A 69 6.61 10.99 4.48
CA GLY A 69 5.93 10.05 5.39
C GLY A 69 4.65 10.57 6.06
N LYS A 70 3.91 11.51 5.43
CA LYS A 70 2.61 11.99 5.95
C LYS A 70 1.61 10.86 6.26
N THR A 71 1.60 9.81 5.43
CA THR A 71 0.74 8.63 5.60
C THR A 71 0.96 7.93 6.95
N TRP A 72 2.17 7.99 7.50
CA TRP A 72 2.45 7.39 8.81
C TRP A 72 1.63 8.03 9.94
N ILE A 73 1.40 9.35 9.87
CA ILE A 73 0.54 10.07 10.81
C ILE A 73 -0.88 9.51 10.73
N ALA A 74 -1.43 9.40 9.51
CA ALA A 74 -2.76 8.84 9.28
C ALA A 74 -2.88 7.41 9.83
N ILE A 75 -1.88 6.55 9.61
CA ILE A 75 -1.87 5.17 10.12
C ILE A 75 -1.91 5.14 11.65
N GLN A 76 -1.08 5.94 12.33
CA GLN A 76 -1.09 5.98 13.79
C GLN A 76 -2.43 6.50 14.34
N SER A 77 -2.98 7.55 13.73
CA SER A 77 -4.29 8.08 14.11
C SER A 77 -5.40 7.04 13.90
N ILE A 78 -5.39 6.32 12.78
CA ILE A 78 -6.36 5.24 12.53
C ILE A 78 -6.23 4.14 13.59
N ARG A 79 -5.01 3.69 13.94
CA ARG A 79 -4.82 2.69 15.00
C ARG A 79 -5.45 3.11 16.32
N ASP A 80 -5.15 4.33 16.76
CA ASP A 80 -5.66 4.87 18.02
C ASP A 80 -7.20 4.97 18.02
N TYR A 81 -7.79 5.42 16.92
CA TYR A 81 -9.24 5.57 16.80
C TYR A 81 -9.94 4.21 16.72
N LEU A 82 -9.40 3.25 15.97
CA LEU A 82 -9.93 1.88 15.91
C LEU A 82 -9.83 1.20 17.28
N ALA A 83 -8.74 1.39 18.02
CA ALA A 83 -8.58 0.84 19.38
C ALA A 83 -9.63 1.39 20.36
N ARG A 84 -10.15 2.60 20.11
CA ARG A 84 -11.26 3.21 20.85
C ARG A 84 -12.64 2.79 20.36
N GLY A 85 -12.73 1.88 19.38
CA GLY A 85 -13.99 1.45 18.77
C GLY A 85 -14.63 2.50 17.86
N LEU A 86 -13.87 3.51 17.43
CA LEU A 86 -14.34 4.56 16.54
C LEU A 86 -14.18 4.15 15.07
N ARG A 87 -14.81 4.92 14.17
CA ARG A 87 -14.72 4.76 12.72
C ARG A 87 -13.93 5.91 12.10
N VAL A 88 -13.17 5.62 11.05
CA VAL A 88 -12.33 6.60 10.36
C VAL A 88 -12.63 6.61 8.87
N TRP A 89 -12.70 7.79 8.28
CA TRP A 89 -12.81 7.97 6.82
C TRP A 89 -11.47 8.46 6.28
N TYR A 90 -10.92 7.73 5.32
CA TYR A 90 -9.76 8.16 4.56
C TYR A 90 -10.20 8.52 3.14
N ALA A 91 -9.89 9.74 2.72
CA ALA A 91 -10.24 10.25 1.39
C ALA A 91 -8.99 10.52 0.56
N SER A 92 -9.03 10.16 -0.71
CA SER A 92 -8.02 10.49 -1.71
C SER A 92 -8.71 11.07 -2.95
N PRO A 93 -8.13 12.09 -3.59
CA PRO A 93 -8.71 12.70 -4.80
C PRO A 93 -8.61 11.78 -6.03
N LEU A 94 -7.77 10.74 -5.99
CA LEU A 94 -7.57 9.82 -7.11
C LEU A 94 -8.00 8.40 -6.73
N LYS A 95 -8.87 7.82 -7.57
CA LYS A 95 -9.36 6.45 -7.40
C LYS A 95 -8.24 5.41 -7.34
N ALA A 96 -7.23 5.54 -8.20
CA ALA A 96 -6.09 4.62 -8.22
C ALA A 96 -5.36 4.62 -6.86
N LEU A 97 -5.21 5.79 -6.25
CA LEU A 97 -4.60 5.92 -4.92
C LEU A 97 -5.51 5.35 -3.83
N SER A 98 -6.83 5.53 -3.93
CA SER A 98 -7.77 4.90 -2.98
C SER A 98 -7.65 3.38 -2.98
N ASN A 99 -7.46 2.75 -4.15
CA ASN A 99 -7.25 1.30 -4.24
C ASN A 99 -5.93 0.87 -3.59
N SER A 100 -4.83 1.58 -3.84
CA SER A 100 -3.53 1.27 -3.22
C SER A 100 -3.59 1.40 -1.69
N ILE A 101 -4.23 2.46 -1.20
CA ILE A 101 -4.36 2.72 0.24
C ILE A 101 -5.29 1.69 0.89
N TYR A 102 -6.37 1.29 0.22
CA TYR A 102 -7.24 0.22 0.71
C TYR A 102 -6.47 -1.10 0.89
N GLN A 103 -5.60 -1.47 -0.05
CA GLN A 103 -4.77 -2.67 0.09
C GLN A 103 -3.74 -2.54 1.22
N GLU A 104 -3.09 -1.38 1.35
CA GLU A 104 -2.15 -1.10 2.43
C GLU A 104 -2.84 -1.18 3.80
N PHE A 105 -3.98 -0.51 3.96
CA PHE A 105 -4.77 -0.51 5.19
C PHE A 105 -5.36 -1.88 5.50
N SER A 106 -5.81 -2.63 4.50
CA SER A 106 -6.28 -4.00 4.71
C SER A 106 -5.16 -4.93 5.19
N GLY A 107 -3.92 -4.71 4.74
CA GLY A 107 -2.74 -5.43 5.24
C GLY A 107 -2.35 -5.03 6.66
N GLU A 108 -2.52 -3.75 7.00
CA GLU A 108 -2.14 -3.16 8.29
C GLU A 108 -3.17 -3.42 9.40
N PHE A 109 -4.46 -3.21 9.13
CA PHE A 109 -5.54 -3.32 10.12
C PHE A 109 -6.37 -4.61 9.99
N GLY A 110 -6.20 -5.34 8.90
CA GLY A 110 -7.03 -6.48 8.54
C GLY A 110 -8.22 -6.09 7.67
N SER A 111 -8.51 -6.91 6.66
CA SER A 111 -9.56 -6.67 5.67
C SER A 111 -10.97 -6.55 6.28
N HIS A 112 -11.24 -7.23 7.40
CA HIS A 112 -12.54 -7.18 8.07
C HIS A 112 -12.86 -5.83 8.73
N LEU A 113 -11.85 -4.98 8.94
CA LEU A 113 -12.01 -3.62 9.48
C LEU A 113 -11.96 -2.53 8.40
N CYS A 114 -11.73 -2.92 7.14
CA CYS A 114 -11.51 -1.99 6.03
C CYS A 114 -12.60 -2.17 4.96
N GLY A 115 -13.18 -1.05 4.52
CA GLY A 115 -14.08 -0.99 3.37
C GLY A 115 -13.63 0.08 2.39
N ILE A 116 -14.12 0.02 1.16
CA ILE A 116 -13.83 1.02 0.13
C ILE A 116 -15.10 1.46 -0.58
N ILE A 117 -15.30 2.77 -0.68
CA ILE A 117 -16.41 3.37 -1.42
C ILE A 117 -15.84 4.18 -2.58
N THR A 118 -16.17 3.75 -3.79
CA THR A 118 -15.89 4.43 -5.06
C THR A 118 -17.16 4.43 -5.91
N GLY A 119 -17.17 5.22 -6.99
CA GLY A 119 -18.33 5.32 -7.87
C GLY A 119 -18.79 3.98 -8.46
N ASP A 120 -17.87 3.04 -8.65
CA ASP A 120 -18.10 1.72 -9.27
C ASP A 120 -17.95 0.54 -8.31
N ARG A 121 -17.51 0.78 -7.07
CA ARG A 121 -17.15 -0.28 -6.13
C ARG A 121 -17.48 0.11 -4.70
N LYS A 122 -18.27 -0.72 -4.03
CA LYS A 122 -18.62 -0.59 -2.61
C LYS A 122 -18.39 -1.95 -1.97
N GLU A 123 -17.36 -2.06 -1.16
CA GLU A 123 -16.98 -3.26 -0.40
C GLU A 123 -16.97 -2.94 1.09
#